data_AF-A0A519E2V4-F1
#
_entry.id   AF-A0A519E2V4-F1
#
_cell.length_a   1.000
_cell.length_b   1.000
_cell.length_c   1.000
_cell.angle_alpha   90.00
_cell.angle_beta   90.00
_cell.angle_gamma   90.00
#
_symmetry.space_group_name_H-M   'P 1'
#
loop_
_entity.id
_entity.type
_entity.pdbx_description
1 polymer ?
#
loop_
_entity_poly.entity_id
_entity_poly.type
_entity_poly.pdbx_seq_one_letter_code
_entity_poly.pdbx_strand_id
1 'polypeptide(L)'
;MEMNSLNVERALAAQTHTIDELLTALRRPASFLGESTASPNLLAEFEEGDWSSAHEEINAILAAHGETPDIAFRVLNAAARFLRSHGLRLHGNPWLHMLCFEGVAGISYVLHLDLDREDANTWNDRFYDALANGDLLNSVFSLNLRHRGPVR
;
A
#
# COMPACT_ATOMS: atom_id res chain seq x y z
N MET A 1 27.19 -17.21 10.46
CA MET A 1 26.62 -17.35 9.11
C MET A 1 25.88 -16.06 8.82
N GLU A 2 26.65 -14.99 8.63
CA GLU A 2 26.14 -13.63 8.38
C GLU A 2 26.10 -13.41 6.88
N MET A 3 25.05 -13.94 6.28
CA MET A 3 24.65 -13.64 4.92
C MET A 3 23.23 -13.10 5.05
N ASN A 4 22.85 -12.08 4.27
CA ASN A 4 21.45 -11.71 3.97
C ASN A 4 20.82 -10.47 4.64
N SER A 5 21.51 -9.34 4.75
CA SER A 5 20.79 -8.05 4.82
C SER A 5 21.08 -7.21 3.58
N LEU A 6 22.35 -6.93 3.30
CA LEU A 6 22.77 -6.17 2.12
C LEU A 6 22.42 -6.83 0.78
N ASN A 7 22.51 -8.16 0.70
CA ASN A 7 22.18 -8.91 -0.53
C ASN A 7 20.67 -9.03 -0.76
N VAL A 8 19.87 -9.00 0.30
CA VAL A 8 18.40 -9.03 0.21
C VAL A 8 17.91 -7.67 -0.28
N GLU A 9 18.42 -6.57 0.28
CA GLU A 9 18.10 -5.21 -0.16
C GLU A 9 18.52 -4.94 -1.62
N ARG A 10 19.68 -5.45 -2.05
CA ARG A 10 20.10 -5.38 -3.47
C ARG A 10 19.28 -6.24 -4.41
N ALA A 11 18.83 -7.43 -3.97
CA ALA A 11 17.98 -8.29 -4.78
C ALA A 11 16.55 -7.74 -4.91
N LEU A 12 16.02 -7.11 -3.86
CA LEU A 12 14.75 -6.38 -3.90
C LEU A 12 14.82 -5.13 -4.79
N ALA A 13 15.97 -4.45 -4.85
CA ALA A 13 16.18 -3.29 -5.73
C ALA A 13 16.34 -3.64 -7.22
N ALA A 14 16.59 -4.91 -7.56
CA ALA A 14 16.76 -5.39 -8.94
C ALA A 14 15.49 -6.06 -9.50
N GLN A 15 14.43 -6.19 -8.70
CA GLN A 15 13.19 -6.82 -9.10
C GLN A 15 12.26 -5.74 -9.66
N THR A 16 12.09 -5.74 -10.99
CA THR A 16 11.12 -4.86 -11.66
C THR A 16 9.74 -5.49 -11.54
N HIS A 17 8.83 -4.80 -10.86
CA HIS A 17 7.45 -5.24 -10.73
C HIS A 17 6.61 -4.75 -11.91
N THR A 18 5.63 -5.57 -12.28
CA THR A 18 4.63 -5.27 -13.29
C THR A 18 3.37 -4.65 -12.67
N ILE A 19 2.53 -4.03 -13.50
CA ILE A 19 1.23 -3.52 -13.07
C ILE A 19 0.33 -4.67 -12.59
N ASP A 20 0.36 -5.82 -13.27
CA ASP A 20 -0.42 -7.00 -12.88
C ASP A 20 -0.06 -7.53 -11.49
N GLU A 21 1.23 -7.54 -11.16
CA GLU A 21 1.70 -7.89 -9.81
C GLU A 21 1.20 -6.88 -8.78
N LEU A 22 1.28 -5.58 -9.09
CA LEU A 22 0.77 -4.52 -8.22
C LEU A 22 -0.75 -4.67 -7.99
N LEU A 23 -1.53 -4.87 -9.05
CA LEU A 23 -2.98 -5.08 -8.95
C LEU A 23 -3.31 -6.32 -8.13
N THR A 24 -2.56 -7.41 -8.31
CA THR A 24 -2.72 -8.63 -7.52
C THR A 24 -2.48 -8.34 -6.04
N ALA A 25 -1.43 -7.58 -5.71
CA ALA A 25 -1.10 -7.21 -4.34
C ALA A 25 -2.16 -6.30 -3.71
N LEU A 26 -2.63 -5.29 -4.45
CA LEU A 26 -3.67 -4.36 -4.00
C LEU A 26 -5.02 -5.06 -3.81
N ARG A 27 -5.40 -5.97 -4.69
CA ARG A 27 -6.67 -6.71 -4.60
C ARG A 27 -6.66 -7.72 -3.45
N ARG A 28 -5.50 -8.29 -3.13
CA ARG A 28 -5.32 -9.31 -2.08
C ARG A 28 -4.28 -8.87 -1.06
N PRO A 29 -4.64 -8.00 -0.08
CA PRO A 29 -3.70 -7.44 0.88
C PRO A 29 -2.86 -8.47 1.65
N ALA A 30 -3.41 -9.66 1.91
CA ALA A 30 -2.69 -10.75 2.58
C ALA A 30 -1.39 -11.15 1.85
N SER A 31 -1.30 -10.96 0.53
CA SER A 31 -0.12 -11.30 -0.27
C SER A 31 1.13 -10.49 0.09
N PHE A 32 0.98 -9.24 0.55
CA PHE A 32 2.11 -8.39 0.95
C PHE A 32 2.18 -8.16 2.47
N LEU A 33 1.03 -8.16 3.15
CA LEU A 33 0.96 -7.97 4.61
C LEU A 33 1.32 -9.25 5.38
N GLY A 34 0.98 -10.41 4.83
CA GLY A 34 1.03 -11.71 5.50
C GLY A 34 -0.19 -11.98 6.38
N GLU A 35 -0.46 -13.27 6.62
CA GLU A 35 -1.69 -13.75 7.27
C GLU A 35 -1.87 -13.33 8.74
N SER A 36 -0.77 -12.94 9.41
CA SER A 36 -0.84 -12.43 10.78
C SER A 36 -1.52 -11.06 10.88
N THR A 37 -1.45 -10.28 9.80
CA THR A 37 -1.87 -8.88 9.70
C THR A 37 -3.20 -8.74 8.96
N ALA A 38 -3.42 -9.54 7.92
CA ALA A 38 -4.63 -9.52 7.11
C ALA A 38 -5.18 -10.94 6.90
N SER A 39 -6.52 -11.09 6.97
CA SER A 39 -7.17 -12.36 6.67
C SER A 39 -6.88 -12.81 5.23
N PRO A 40 -6.62 -14.10 4.95
CA PRO A 40 -6.37 -14.60 3.59
C PRO A 40 -7.52 -14.34 2.60
N ASN A 41 -8.75 -14.23 3.12
CA ASN A 41 -9.95 -13.99 2.34
C ASN A 41 -10.29 -12.49 2.21
N LEU A 42 -9.46 -11.60 2.78
CA LEU A 42 -9.68 -10.17 2.69
C LEU A 42 -9.40 -9.70 1.26
N LEU A 43 -10.41 -9.07 0.66
CA LEU A 43 -10.31 -8.47 -0.66
C LEU A 43 -10.46 -6.96 -0.54
N ALA A 44 -9.62 -6.23 -1.26
CA ALA A 44 -9.77 -4.79 -1.38
C ALA A 44 -10.92 -4.44 -2.34
N GLU A 45 -11.59 -3.35 -2.05
CA GLU A 45 -12.56 -2.71 -2.94
C GLU A 45 -11.88 -1.60 -3.74
N PHE A 46 -12.43 -1.30 -4.91
CA PHE A 46 -12.08 -0.09 -5.65
C PHE A 46 -13.27 0.87 -5.48
N GLU A 47 -13.09 1.95 -4.72
CA GLU A 47 -14.18 2.76 -4.17
C GLU A 47 -15.07 3.41 -5.25
N GLU A 48 -14.46 3.90 -6.32
CA GLU A 48 -15.14 4.66 -7.39
C GLU A 48 -15.03 4.00 -8.77
N GLY A 49 -14.46 2.79 -8.84
CA GLY A 49 -14.10 2.15 -10.11
C GLY A 49 -14.34 0.65 -10.12
N ASP A 50 -13.85 0.00 -11.18
CA ASP A 50 -13.83 -1.44 -11.32
C ASP A 50 -12.41 -1.94 -11.53
N TRP A 51 -12.10 -3.12 -11.00
CA TRP A 51 -10.79 -3.74 -11.15
C TRP A 51 -10.43 -4.00 -12.61
N SER A 52 -11.41 -4.06 -13.52
CA SER A 52 -11.16 -4.20 -14.96
C SER A 52 -10.52 -2.96 -15.60
N SER A 53 -10.79 -1.75 -15.09
CA SER A 53 -10.20 -0.50 -15.59
C SER A 53 -8.91 -0.11 -14.86
N ALA A 54 -8.69 -0.66 -13.66
CA ALA A 54 -7.60 -0.27 -12.78
C ALA A 54 -6.20 -0.39 -13.41
N HIS A 55 -5.99 -1.34 -14.33
CA HIS A 55 -4.70 -1.51 -15.02
C HIS A 55 -4.33 -0.29 -15.87
N GLU A 56 -5.26 0.17 -16.72
CA GLU A 56 -5.02 1.29 -17.62
C GLU A 56 -4.86 2.60 -16.83
N GLU A 57 -5.70 2.80 -15.81
CA GLU A 57 -5.67 4.01 -14.97
C GLU A 57 -4.39 4.13 -14.15
N ILE A 58 -3.97 3.06 -13.44
CA ILE A 58 -2.71 3.06 -12.68
C ILE A 58 -1.53 3.29 -13.62
N ASN A 59 -1.51 2.62 -14.78
CA ASN A 59 -0.42 2.78 -15.73
C ASN A 59 -0.34 4.22 -16.28
N ALA A 60 -1.48 4.85 -16.56
CA ALA A 60 -1.52 6.24 -17.00
C ALA A 60 -1.01 7.21 -15.92
N ILE A 61 -1.41 7.01 -14.66
CA ILE A 61 -0.96 7.82 -13.52
C ILE A 61 0.55 7.67 -13.32
N LEU A 62 1.06 6.44 -13.26
CA LEU A 62 2.49 6.19 -13.09
C LEU A 62 3.31 6.82 -14.24
N ALA A 63 2.87 6.65 -15.49
CA ALA A 63 3.54 7.22 -16.65
C ALA A 63 3.57 8.76 -16.63
N ALA A 64 2.48 9.41 -16.22
CA ALA A 64 2.42 10.88 -16.12
C ALA A 64 3.41 11.44 -15.08
N HIS A 65 3.77 10.65 -14.07
CA HIS A 65 4.72 11.01 -13.02
C HIS A 65 6.14 10.47 -13.28
N GLY A 66 6.36 9.72 -14.36
CA GLY A 66 7.65 9.08 -14.64
C GLY A 66 8.03 7.99 -13.63
N GLU A 67 7.04 7.40 -12.98
CA GLU A 67 7.22 6.37 -11.95
C GLU A 67 6.92 4.97 -12.50
N THR A 68 7.40 3.94 -11.79
CA THR A 68 7.17 2.52 -12.10
C THR A 68 6.38 1.86 -10.97
N PRO A 69 5.79 0.66 -11.16
CA PRO A 69 5.10 -0.05 -10.08
C PRO A 69 5.95 -0.29 -8.82
N ASP A 70 7.28 -0.26 -8.97
CA ASP A 70 8.22 -0.46 -7.86
C ASP A 70 8.05 0.55 -6.73
N ILE A 71 7.63 1.79 -7.04
CA ILE A 71 7.39 2.80 -6.00
C ILE A 71 6.25 2.39 -5.07
N ALA A 72 5.16 1.86 -5.63
CA ALA A 72 4.03 1.37 -4.88
C ALA A 72 4.44 0.15 -4.04
N PHE A 73 5.22 -0.78 -4.60
CA PHE A 73 5.76 -1.91 -3.84
C PHE A 73 6.68 -1.49 -2.69
N ARG A 74 7.49 -0.43 -2.85
CA ARG A 74 8.28 0.13 -1.74
C ARG A 74 7.38 0.64 -0.61
N VAL A 75 6.29 1.34 -0.93
CA VAL A 75 5.30 1.82 0.05
C VAL A 75 4.57 0.64 0.72
N LEU A 76 4.11 -0.34 -0.05
CA LEU A 76 3.43 -1.53 0.46
C LEU A 76 4.34 -2.35 1.39
N ASN A 77 5.62 -2.53 1.03
CA ASN A 77 6.60 -3.20 1.87
C ASN A 77 6.90 -2.43 3.16
N ALA A 78 7.00 -1.10 3.08
CA ALA A 78 7.15 -0.24 4.25
C ALA A 78 5.94 -0.38 5.21
N ALA A 79 4.72 -0.35 4.67
CA ALA A 79 3.49 -0.57 5.44
C ALA A 79 3.46 -1.94 6.09
N ALA A 80 3.77 -3.00 5.33
CA ALA A 80 3.78 -4.37 5.84
C ALA A 80 4.78 -4.56 6.99
N ARG A 81 6.00 -4.01 6.85
CA ARG A 81 7.00 -4.01 7.91
C ARG A 81 6.51 -3.23 9.14
N PHE A 82 5.95 -2.03 8.91
CA PHE A 82 5.45 -1.16 9.96
C PHE A 82 4.35 -1.84 10.78
N LEU A 83 3.31 -2.36 10.12
CA LEU A 83 2.19 -3.04 10.79
C LEU A 83 2.65 -4.26 11.58
N ARG A 84 3.51 -5.11 10.99
CA ARG A 84 4.06 -6.29 11.68
C ARG A 84 4.89 -5.92 12.91
N SER A 85 5.77 -4.92 12.80
CA SER A 85 6.64 -4.51 13.91
C SER A 85 5.87 -3.95 15.11
N HIS A 86 4.65 -3.46 14.89
CA HIS A 86 3.79 -2.88 15.92
C HIS A 86 2.60 -3.75 16.29
N GLY A 87 2.49 -4.97 15.74
CA GLY A 87 1.39 -5.89 16.03
C GLY A 87 0.01 -5.40 15.58
N LEU A 88 -0.03 -4.50 14.59
CA LEU A 88 -1.27 -3.92 14.07
C LEU A 88 -1.97 -4.91 13.14
N ARG A 89 -3.30 -4.96 13.21
CA ARG A 89 -4.13 -5.88 12.40
C ARG A 89 -5.18 -5.10 11.63
N LEU A 90 -5.62 -5.65 10.51
CA LEU A 90 -6.68 -5.04 9.72
C LEU A 90 -8.08 -5.40 10.23
N HIS A 91 -9.01 -4.47 10.09
CA HIS A 91 -10.44 -4.65 10.29
C HIS A 91 -11.23 -3.92 9.21
N GLY A 92 -11.91 -4.69 8.35
CA GLY A 92 -12.65 -4.17 7.21
C GLY A 92 -11.85 -4.25 5.91
N ASN A 93 -12.55 -4.08 4.79
CA ASN A 93 -12.00 -4.19 3.44
C ASN A 93 -11.15 -2.96 3.11
N PRO A 94 -9.88 -3.12 2.68
CA PRO A 94 -9.07 -2.01 2.17
C PRO A 94 -9.67 -1.38 0.92
N TRP A 95 -9.38 -0.11 0.68
CA TRP A 95 -9.89 0.62 -0.48
C TRP A 95 -8.78 1.14 -1.36
N LEU A 96 -8.90 0.89 -2.65
CA LEU A 96 -8.18 1.61 -3.68
C LEU A 96 -9.02 2.80 -4.13
N HIS A 97 -8.37 3.96 -4.24
CA HIS A 97 -8.95 5.18 -4.77
C HIS A 97 -7.96 5.82 -5.73
N MET A 98 -8.45 6.34 -6.85
CA MET A 98 -7.64 7.04 -7.83
C MET A 98 -8.09 8.50 -7.89
N LEU A 99 -7.16 9.40 -7.61
CA LEU A 99 -7.40 10.84 -7.61
C LEU A 99 -7.01 11.38 -8.98
N CYS A 100 -7.92 12.04 -9.67
CA CYS A 100 -7.63 12.79 -10.88
C CYS A 100 -8.39 14.12 -10.83
N PHE A 101 -7.70 15.21 -10.48
CA PHE A 101 -8.31 16.53 -10.36
C PHE A 101 -7.31 17.64 -10.68
N GLU A 102 -7.71 18.62 -11.49
CA GLU A 102 -6.96 19.87 -11.76
C GLU A 102 -5.46 19.68 -12.06
N GLY A 103 -5.10 18.68 -12.85
CA GLY A 103 -3.70 18.40 -13.22
C GLY A 103 -2.90 17.65 -12.16
N VAL A 104 -3.56 17.19 -11.09
CA VAL A 104 -3.01 16.28 -10.08
C VAL A 104 -3.61 14.90 -10.30
N ALA A 105 -2.75 13.90 -10.47
CA ALA A 105 -3.12 12.51 -10.54
C ALA A 105 -2.42 11.73 -9.41
N GLY A 106 -3.09 10.75 -8.81
CA GLY A 106 -2.54 10.01 -7.68
C GLY A 106 -3.27 8.72 -7.40
N ILE A 107 -2.57 7.79 -6.77
CA ILE A 107 -3.13 6.52 -6.31
C ILE A 107 -3.15 6.55 -4.78
N SER A 108 -4.29 6.29 -4.18
CA SER A 108 -4.46 6.22 -2.73
C SER A 108 -4.96 4.83 -2.34
N TYR A 109 -4.29 4.22 -1.38
CA TYR A 109 -4.69 2.94 -0.84
C TYR A 109 -4.92 3.05 0.67
N VAL A 110 -6.11 2.66 1.13
CA VAL A 110 -6.53 2.81 2.52
C VAL A 110 -6.56 1.44 3.18
N LEU A 111 -5.81 1.29 4.28
CA LEU A 111 -5.88 0.14 5.17
C LEU A 111 -6.65 0.51 6.43
N HIS A 112 -7.63 -0.30 6.80
CA HIS A 112 -8.40 -0.12 8.01
C HIS A 112 -7.86 -0.99 9.13
N LEU A 113 -7.45 -0.36 10.24
CA LEU A 113 -6.89 -1.01 11.42
C LEU A 113 -8.00 -1.40 12.39
N ASP A 114 -7.76 -2.47 13.14
CA ASP A 114 -8.61 -2.89 14.26
C ASP A 114 -8.42 -1.99 15.50
N LEU A 115 -8.63 -0.69 15.30
CA LEU A 115 -8.43 0.37 16.30
C LEU A 115 -9.57 1.39 16.21
N ASP A 116 -9.75 2.16 17.28
CA ASP A 116 -10.60 3.34 17.23
C ASP A 116 -9.95 4.47 16.41
N ARG A 117 -10.68 5.58 16.26
CA ARG A 117 -10.26 6.72 15.44
C ARG A 117 -9.03 7.43 15.98
N GLU A 118 -8.92 7.59 17.29
CA GLU A 118 -7.83 8.35 17.90
C GLU A 118 -6.52 7.58 17.80
N ASP A 119 -6.56 6.29 18.13
CA ASP A 119 -5.41 5.40 18.02
C ASP A 119 -4.97 5.24 16.56
N ALA A 120 -5.92 5.04 15.64
CA ALA A 120 -5.58 4.89 14.22
C ALA A 120 -4.92 6.15 13.63
N ASN A 121 -5.37 7.35 14.03
CA ASN A 121 -4.73 8.60 13.60
C ASN A 121 -3.29 8.69 14.14
N THR A 122 -3.09 8.37 15.42
CA THR A 122 -1.75 8.35 16.03
C THR A 122 -0.80 7.41 15.29
N TRP A 123 -1.29 6.23 14.91
CA TRP A 123 -0.50 5.27 14.13
C TRP A 123 -0.27 5.71 12.69
N ASN A 124 -1.23 6.38 12.06
CA ASN A 124 -1.08 6.94 10.73
C ASN A 124 0.00 8.03 10.69
N ASP A 125 0.03 8.92 11.68
CA ASP A 125 1.05 9.97 11.77
C ASP A 125 2.46 9.36 11.92
N ARG A 126 2.60 8.37 12.81
CA ARG A 126 3.86 7.61 12.96
C ARG A 126 4.26 6.86 11.69
N PHE A 127 3.30 6.37 10.93
CA PHE A 127 3.57 5.73 9.65
C PHE A 127 4.06 6.73 8.61
N TYR A 128 3.48 7.93 8.56
CA TYR A 128 3.98 9.01 7.70
C TYR A 128 5.38 9.47 8.04
N ASP A 129 5.72 9.57 9.33
CA ASP A 129 7.11 9.83 9.75
C ASP A 129 8.05 8.74 9.24
N ALA A 130 7.63 7.47 9.27
CA ALA A 130 8.42 6.36 8.75
C ALA A 130 8.57 6.41 7.22
N LEU A 131 7.53 6.83 6.47
CA LEU A 131 7.61 7.05 5.03
C LEU A 131 8.51 8.23 4.67
N ALA A 132 8.42 9.33 5.43
CA ALA A 132 9.25 10.52 5.22
C ALA A 132 10.74 10.20 5.40
N ASN A 133 11.09 9.44 6.44
CA ASN A 133 12.46 8.99 6.68
C ASN A 133 13.01 8.03 5.60
N GLY A 134 12.13 7.45 4.78
CA GLY A 134 12.49 6.55 3.68
C GLY A 134 12.37 7.18 2.29
N ASP A 135 12.15 8.49 2.20
CA ASP A 135 11.88 9.23 0.95
C ASP A 135 10.69 8.66 0.15
N LEU A 136 9.64 8.21 0.85
CA LEU A 136 8.44 7.62 0.25
C LEU A 136 7.19 8.49 0.38
N LEU A 137 7.25 9.60 1.13
CA LEU A 137 6.07 10.42 1.43
C LEU A 137 5.50 11.14 0.19
N ASN A 138 6.36 11.51 -0.76
CA ASN A 138 5.99 12.28 -1.95
C ASN A 138 5.74 11.42 -3.20
N SER A 139 5.56 10.11 -3.02
CA SER A 139 5.26 9.16 -4.09
C SER A 139 3.87 9.42 -4.70
N VAL A 140 3.69 9.13 -5.99
CA VAL A 140 2.36 9.18 -6.64
C VAL A 140 1.39 8.16 -6.03
N PHE A 141 1.94 7.09 -5.45
CA PHE A 141 1.23 6.11 -4.65
C PHE A 141 1.32 6.46 -3.16
N SER A 142 0.17 6.73 -2.55
CA SER A 142 0.02 7.01 -1.12
C SER A 142 -0.72 5.88 -0.42
N LEU A 143 -0.31 5.57 0.81
CA LEU A 143 -0.99 4.60 1.67
C LEU A 143 -1.41 5.28 2.97
N ASN A 144 -2.66 5.06 3.37
CA ASN A 144 -3.25 5.65 4.56
C ASN A 144 -3.69 4.55 5.52
N LEU A 145 -3.40 4.73 6.81
CA LEU A 145 -3.96 3.93 7.88
C LEU A 145 -5.18 4.65 8.44
N ARG A 146 -6.30 3.95 8.55
CA ARG A 146 -7.55 4.47 9.12
C ARG A 146 -8.07 3.53 10.18
N HIS A 147 -8.95 4.03 11.03
CA HIS A 147 -9.74 3.21 11.94
C HIS A 147 -10.57 2.14 11.21
N ARG A 148 -11.17 1.26 12.01
CA ARG A 148 -12.04 0.16 11.57
C ARG A 148 -12.93 0.60 10.39
N GLY A 149 -12.82 -0.14 9.29
CA GLY A 149 -13.60 0.06 8.09
C GLY A 149 -14.82 -0.87 8.04
N PRO A 150 -15.68 -0.70 7.03
CA PRO A 150 -16.79 -1.60 6.81
C PRO A 150 -16.30 -3.01 6.46
N VAL A 151 -17.10 -4.00 6.85
CA VAL A 151 -16.94 -5.40 6.47
C VAL A 151 -18.11 -5.71 5.54
N ARG A 152 -17.83 -6.11 4.30
CA ARG A 152 -18.85 -6.54 3.34
C ARG A 152 -18.83 -8.04 3.13
#